data_AF-A0A2V7FM82-F1
#
_entry.id   AF-A0A2V7FM82-F1
#
_cell.length_a   1.000
_cell.length_b   1.000
_cell.length_c   1.000
_cell.angle_alpha   90.00
_cell.angle_beta   90.00
_cell.angle_gamma   90.00
#
_symmetry.space_group_name_H-M   'P 1'
#
loop_
_entity.id
_entity.type
_entity.pdbx_description
1 polymer ?
#
loop_
_entity_poly.entity_id
_entity_poly.type
_entity_poly.pdbx_seq_one_letter_code
_entity_poly.pdbx_strand_id
1 'polypeptide(L)'
;MLKVITTKSDAVADEVPTIGPTLDELAREGARRMIATALHLEVGEYVTRFREARDESGHALVVRNGTARPRPVTTGVGPLTITAPRVNDRRVVDGVRQKFT
;
A
#
# COMPACT_ATOMS: atom_id res chain seq x y z
N MET A 1 -3.40 -47.28 -13.23
CA MET A 1 -3.74 -45.90 -12.82
C MET A 1 -4.06 -45.96 -11.33
N LEU A 2 -3.12 -45.51 -10.48
CA LEU A 2 -3.19 -45.73 -9.03
C LEU A 2 -4.16 -44.72 -8.38
N LYS A 3 -5.14 -45.22 -7.63
CA LYS A 3 -6.13 -44.45 -6.87
C LYS A 3 -5.65 -44.39 -5.43
N VAL A 4 -5.22 -43.22 -4.95
CA VAL A 4 -4.77 -43.03 -3.56
C VAL A 4 -6.01 -42.92 -2.68
N ILE A 5 -6.16 -43.87 -1.74
CA ILE A 5 -7.23 -43.89 -0.74
C ILE A 5 -6.63 -43.30 0.54
N THR A 6 -7.00 -42.07 0.89
CA THR A 6 -6.65 -41.51 2.21
C THR A 6 -7.58 -42.13 3.25
N THR A 7 -7.04 -43.04 4.06
CA THR A 7 -7.69 -43.52 5.27
C THR A 7 -7.74 -42.41 6.30
N LYS A 8 -8.96 -42.02 6.66
CA LYS A 8 -9.30 -41.14 7.78
C LYS A 8 -8.82 -41.78 9.09
N SER A 9 -7.86 -41.14 9.76
CA SER A 9 -7.50 -41.44 11.14
C SER A 9 -8.21 -40.45 12.06
N ASP A 10 -9.16 -40.95 12.84
CA ASP A 10 -9.81 -40.23 13.94
C ASP A 10 -8.96 -40.32 15.22
N ALA A 11 -9.08 -39.26 16.05
CA ALA A 11 -8.53 -39.01 17.40
C ALA A 11 -7.08 -38.48 17.43
N VAL A 12 -6.72 -37.40 18.14
CA VAL A 12 -7.21 -36.88 19.43
C VAL A 12 -7.04 -35.34 19.45
N ALA A 13 -7.91 -34.63 20.18
CA ALA A 13 -7.82 -33.19 20.37
C ALA A 13 -6.59 -32.81 21.22
N ASP A 14 -5.58 -32.21 20.58
CA ASP A 14 -4.53 -31.41 21.21
C ASP A 14 -4.03 -30.38 20.19
N GLU A 15 -4.01 -29.12 20.60
CA GLU A 15 -3.52 -27.89 19.91
C GLU A 15 -3.76 -27.73 18.40
N VAL A 16 -4.56 -26.72 18.06
CA VAL A 16 -4.78 -26.20 16.70
C VAL A 16 -3.43 -26.07 15.99
N PRO A 17 -3.16 -26.79 14.88
CA PRO A 17 -2.00 -26.48 14.08
C PRO A 17 -2.30 -25.12 13.45
N THR A 18 -1.70 -24.09 14.03
CA THR A 18 -1.65 -22.75 13.44
C THR A 18 -0.69 -22.89 12.25
N ILE A 19 -1.19 -23.46 11.16
CA ILE A 19 -0.50 -23.45 9.88
C ILE A 19 -0.41 -21.96 9.53
N GLY A 20 0.81 -21.41 9.68
CA GLY A 20 1.08 -20.02 9.35
C GLY A 20 0.75 -19.72 7.88
N PRO A 21 0.72 -18.43 7.50
CA PRO A 21 0.47 -18.05 6.12
C PRO A 21 1.43 -18.77 5.18
N THR A 22 0.92 -19.23 4.05
CA THR A 22 1.74 -19.83 3.00
C THR A 22 2.83 -18.85 2.54
N LEU A 23 3.92 -19.35 1.96
CA LEU A 23 4.98 -18.49 1.44
C LEU A 23 4.44 -17.46 0.42
N ASP A 24 3.43 -17.84 -0.37
CA ASP A 24 2.76 -16.96 -1.32
C ASP A 24 1.94 -15.87 -0.63
N GLU A 25 1.23 -16.18 0.45
CA GLU A 25 0.50 -15.21 1.25
C GLU A 25 1.45 -14.23 1.96
N LEU A 26 2.55 -14.75 2.51
CA LEU A 26 3.58 -13.92 3.12
C LEU A 26 4.22 -12.98 2.10
N ALA A 27 4.54 -13.48 0.91
CA ALA A 27 5.09 -12.67 -0.18
C ALA A 27 4.10 -11.59 -0.63
N ARG A 28 2.82 -11.93 -0.77
CA ARG A 28 1.74 -11.00 -1.15
C ARG A 28 1.54 -9.90 -0.10
N GLU A 29 1.52 -10.27 1.17
CA GLU A 29 1.42 -9.34 2.29
C GLU A 29 2.63 -8.40 2.36
N GLY A 30 3.84 -8.97 2.28
CA GLY A 30 5.09 -8.22 2.29
C GLY A 30 5.16 -7.21 1.15
N ALA A 31 4.84 -7.64 -0.07
CA ALA A 31 4.80 -6.76 -1.23
C ALA A 31 3.78 -5.62 -1.05
N ARG A 32 2.56 -5.92 -0.57
CA ARG A 32 1.53 -4.89 -0.32
C ARG A 32 1.99 -3.85 0.69
N ARG A 33 2.58 -4.29 1.81
CA ARG A 33 3.13 -3.39 2.84
C ARG A 33 4.27 -2.54 2.30
N MET A 34 5.21 -3.15 1.59
CA MET A 34 6.37 -2.47 1.03
C MET A 34 5.94 -1.36 0.06
N ILE A 35 5.01 -1.63 -0.84
CA ILE A 35 4.47 -0.64 -1.78
C ILE A 35 3.75 0.48 -1.02
N ALA A 36 2.90 0.15 -0.05
CA ALA A 36 2.21 1.16 0.75
C ALA A 36 3.19 2.06 1.51
N THR A 37 4.21 1.49 2.14
CA THR A 37 5.27 2.24 2.84
C THR A 37 6.04 3.14 1.89
N ALA A 38 6.45 2.63 0.71
CA ALA A 38 7.17 3.42 -0.28
C ALA A 38 6.36 4.65 -0.73
N LEU A 39 5.08 4.47 -1.05
CA LEU A 39 4.19 5.58 -1.43
C LEU A 39 4.03 6.62 -0.31
N HIS A 40 3.94 6.17 0.94
CA HIS A 40 3.85 7.08 2.08
C HIS A 40 5.15 7.86 2.33
N LEU A 41 6.30 7.23 2.11
CA LEU A 41 7.61 7.89 2.18
C LEU A 41 7.72 8.96 1.11
N GLU A 42 7.40 8.63 -0.15
CA GLU A 42 7.43 9.56 -1.27
C GLU A 42 6.55 10.80 -1.02
N VAL A 43 5.30 10.59 -0.57
CA VAL A 43 4.42 11.70 -0.18
C VAL A 43 4.98 12.51 0.98
N GLY A 44 5.61 11.85 1.96
CA GLY A 44 6.27 12.53 3.07
C GLY A 44 7.43 13.41 2.63
N GLU A 45 8.29 12.90 1.76
CA GLU A 45 9.41 13.64 1.18
C GLU A 45 8.92 14.83 0.37
N TYR A 46 7.90 14.65 -0.47
CA TYR A 46 7.34 15.72 -1.29
C TYR A 46 6.76 16.86 -0.45
N VAL A 47 5.95 16.54 0.56
CA VAL A 47 5.38 17.55 1.46
C VAL A 47 6.48 18.24 2.26
N THR A 48 7.47 17.49 2.76
CA THR A 48 8.61 18.05 3.51
C THR A 48 9.42 19.01 2.66
N ARG A 49 9.70 18.64 1.40
CA ARG A 49 10.44 19.47 0.44
C ARG A 49 9.81 20.84 0.24
N PHE A 50 8.50 20.95 0.34
CA PHE A 50 7.76 22.20 0.11
C PHE A 50 7.07 22.76 1.36
N ARG A 51 7.56 22.43 2.56
CA ARG A 51 6.99 22.89 3.83
C ARG A 51 6.95 24.41 3.99
N GLU A 52 7.87 25.12 3.33
CA GLU A 52 7.97 26.59 3.36
C GLU A 52 7.05 27.26 2.33
N ALA A 53 6.45 26.49 1.42
CA ALA A 53 5.47 27.02 0.48
C ALA A 53 4.16 27.30 1.23
N ARG A 54 3.98 28.55 1.65
CA ARG A 54 2.83 29.04 2.40
C ARG A 54 2.14 30.19 1.68
N ASP A 55 0.83 30.33 1.89
CA ASP A 55 0.08 31.50 1.44
C ASP A 55 0.30 32.71 2.37
N GLU A 56 -0.31 33.85 2.01
CA GLU A 56 -0.23 35.11 2.78
C GLU A 56 -0.80 34.98 4.20
N SER A 57 -1.70 34.01 4.43
CA SER A 57 -2.27 33.70 5.74
C SER A 57 -1.45 32.65 6.51
N GLY A 58 -0.33 32.18 5.94
CA GLY A 58 0.55 31.19 6.53
C GLY A 58 0.10 29.73 6.37
N HIS A 59 -0.93 29.43 5.57
CA HIS A 59 -1.34 28.05 5.31
C HIS A 59 -0.40 27.36 4.34
N ALA A 60 -0.11 26.08 4.58
CA ALA A 60 0.68 25.27 3.66
C ALA A 60 -0.03 25.11 2.30
N LEU A 61 0.70 25.37 1.22
CA LEU A 61 0.23 25.17 -0.15
C LEU A 61 0.29 23.71 -0.60
N VAL A 62 1.11 22.89 0.07
CA VAL A 62 1.28 21.46 -0.23
C VAL A 62 0.92 20.63 1.00
N VAL A 63 -0.14 19.86 0.90
CA VAL A 63 -0.66 19.06 2.04
C VAL A 63 -1.04 17.65 1.62
N ARG A 64 -0.96 16.70 2.56
CA ARG A 64 -1.55 15.37 2.38
C ARG A 64 -3.08 15.51 2.32
N ASN A 65 -3.70 14.89 1.33
CA ASN A 65 -5.13 15.00 1.04
C ASN A 65 -5.82 13.64 1.00
N GLY A 66 -5.63 12.87 2.08
CA GLY A 66 -6.19 11.53 2.22
C GLY A 66 -5.61 10.53 1.22
N THR A 67 -6.44 9.58 0.79
CA THR A 67 -6.06 8.49 -0.10
C THR A 67 -6.97 8.42 -1.33
N ALA A 68 -6.46 7.81 -2.40
CA ALA A 68 -7.23 7.49 -3.60
C ALA A 68 -8.10 6.25 -3.36
N ARG A 69 -9.05 6.02 -4.27
CA ARG A 69 -9.83 4.78 -4.26
C ARG A 69 -8.91 3.56 -4.43
N PRO A 70 -9.10 2.49 -3.65
CA PRO A 70 -8.33 1.26 -3.82
C PRO A 70 -8.49 0.72 -5.25
N ARG A 71 -7.39 0.26 -5.84
CA ARG A 71 -7.39 -0.32 -7.19
C ARG A 71 -6.45 -1.52 -7.28
N PRO A 72 -6.74 -2.51 -8.14
CA PRO A 72 -5.83 -3.61 -8.38
C PRO A 72 -4.60 -3.13 -9.17
N VAL A 73 -3.44 -3.66 -8.81
CA VAL A 73 -2.15 -3.47 -9.48
C VAL A 73 -1.56 -4.85 -9.74
N THR A 74 -1.26 -5.16 -11.00
CA THR A 74 -0.59 -6.40 -11.35
C THR A 74 0.88 -6.33 -10.97
N THR A 75 1.34 -7.29 -10.17
CA THR A 75 2.74 -7.42 -9.74
C THR A 75 3.25 -8.84 -9.97
N GLY A 76 4.55 -9.10 -9.73
CA GLY A 76 5.13 -10.44 -9.86
C GLY A 76 4.51 -11.49 -8.92
N VAL A 77 3.96 -11.08 -7.77
CA VAL A 77 3.26 -11.95 -6.81
C VAL A 77 1.75 -12.05 -7.07
N GLY A 78 1.29 -11.55 -8.22
CA GLY A 78 -0.10 -11.48 -8.63
C GLY A 78 -0.74 -10.09 -8.42
N PRO A 79 -2.07 -9.98 -8.57
CA PRO A 79 -2.79 -8.73 -8.39
C PRO A 79 -2.86 -8.33 -6.92
N LEU A 80 -2.47 -7.09 -6.62
CA LEU A 80 -2.53 -6.47 -5.29
C LEU A 80 -3.48 -5.27 -5.30
N THR A 81 -4.38 -5.20 -4.33
CA THR A 81 -5.19 -3.99 -4.12
C THR A 81 -4.36 -2.96 -3.35
N ILE A 82 -4.14 -1.80 -3.97
CA ILE A 82 -3.33 -0.70 -3.42
C ILE A 82 -4.19 0.57 -3.27
N THR A 83 -3.97 1.26 -2.15
CA THR A 83 -4.59 2.53 -1.81
C THR A 83 -3.50 3.60 -1.76
N ALA A 84 -3.39 4.41 -2.82
CA ALA A 84 -2.33 5.41 -2.92
C ALA A 84 -2.65 6.67 -2.08
N PRO A 85 -1.70 7.21 -1.29
CA PRO A 85 -1.86 8.52 -0.66
C PRO A 85 -1.92 9.63 -1.71
N ARG A 86 -2.62 10.72 -1.40
CA ARG A 86 -2.77 11.87 -2.29
C ARG A 86 -2.14 13.10 -1.66
N VAL A 87 -1.62 13.97 -2.52
CA VAL A 87 -1.17 15.30 -2.14
C VAL A 87 -2.02 16.32 -2.87
N ASN A 88 -2.49 17.33 -2.15
CA ASN A 88 -3.03 18.54 -2.73
C ASN A 88 -1.91 19.56 -2.81
N ASP A 89 -1.43 19.83 -4.01
CA ASP A 89 -0.48 20.89 -4.31
C ASP A 89 -1.25 22.08 -4.92
N ARG A 90 -1.20 23.22 -4.24
CA ARG A 90 -1.84 24.47 -4.65
C ARG A 90 -0.85 25.46 -5.25
N ARG A 91 0.44 25.11 -5.35
CA ARG A 91 1.46 26.00 -5.92
C ARG A 91 1.20 26.18 -7.40
N VAL A 92 1.48 27.39 -7.87
CA VAL A 92 1.43 27.77 -9.28
C VAL A 92 2.83 28.21 -9.67
N VAL A 93 3.40 27.55 -10.68
CA VAL A 93 4.72 27.86 -11.25
C VAL A 93 4.48 28.12 -12.73
N ASP A 94 4.94 29.27 -13.23
CA ASP A 94 4.74 29.72 -14.62
C ASP A 94 3.27 29.67 -15.07
N GLY A 95 2.36 30.04 -14.17
CA GLY A 95 0.91 30.02 -14.43
C GLY A 95 0.26 28.64 -14.38
N VAL A 96 1.01 27.56 -14.11
CA VAL A 96 0.50 26.18 -14.07
C VAL A 96 0.48 25.63 -12.65
N ARG A 97 -0.67 25.07 -12.26
CA ARG A 97 -0.83 24.39 -10.97
C ARG A 97 -0.04 23.09 -10.95
N GLN A 98 0.80 22.95 -9.94
CA GLN A 98 1.64 21.77 -9.75
C GLN A 98 0.82 20.58 -9.28
N LYS A 99 1.27 19.37 -9.63
CA LYS A 99 0.66 18.10 -9.22
C LYS A 99 1.74 17.15 -8.72
N PHE A 100 1.43 16.49 -7.61
CA PHE A 100 2.16 15.29 -7.20
C PHE A 100 1.80 14.16 -8.18
N THR A 101 2.81 13.63 -8.86
CA THR A 101 2.70 12.57 -9.87
C THR A 101 3.27 11.30 -9.29
#